data_AF-A0A931EYM1-F1
#
_entry.id   AF-A0A931EYM1-F1
#
_cell.length_a   1.000
_cell.length_b   1.000
_cell.length_c   1.000
_cell.angle_alpha   90.00
_cell.angle_beta   90.00
_cell.angle_gamma   90.00
#
_symmetry.space_group_name_H-M   'P 1'
#
loop_
_entity.id
_entity.type
_entity.pdbx_description
1 polymer ?
#
loop_
_entity_poly.entity_id
_entity_poly.type
_entity_poly.pdbx_seq_one_letter_code
_entity_poly.pdbx_strand_id
1 'polypeptide(L)'
;MSTAAHTARADQLAAAVAEATRHQHRIADREHLPLLAIPDNPWLADQVRRLHTAITSRQARVCPHITGSPSVVYAAAWTPGLLVCPACVGHLRPTDDAEDGTCDRCRRPANELYAGIVQTGPLLLAYGLCRHCVRRTGLANLHPGGTP
;
A
#
# COMPACT_ATOMS: atom_id res chain seq x y z
N MET A 1 -24.45 -22.37 0.97
CA MET A 1 -23.68 -21.79 -0.16
C MET A 1 -23.08 -22.93 -0.97
N SER A 2 -23.26 -22.94 -2.29
CA SER A 2 -22.77 -24.01 -3.17
C SER A 2 -21.24 -23.96 -3.33
N THR A 3 -20.57 -25.10 -3.48
CA THR A 3 -19.13 -25.24 -3.76
C THR A 3 -18.68 -24.36 -4.94
N ALA A 4 -19.52 -24.25 -5.98
CA ALA A 4 -19.23 -23.41 -7.16
C ALA A 4 -19.08 -21.91 -6.81
N ALA A 5 -19.84 -21.41 -5.83
CA ALA A 5 -19.76 -20.00 -5.41
C ALA A 5 -18.45 -19.70 -4.66
N HIS A 6 -17.89 -20.69 -3.94
CA HIS A 6 -16.59 -20.55 -3.29
C HIS A 6 -15.45 -20.54 -4.31
N THR A 7 -15.49 -21.45 -5.30
CA THR A 7 -14.52 -21.49 -6.39
C THR A 7 -14.49 -20.17 -7.15
N ALA A 8 -15.66 -19.66 -7.58
CA ALA A 8 -15.74 -18.39 -8.30
C ALA A 8 -15.16 -17.21 -7.51
N ARG A 9 -15.39 -17.16 -6.19
CA ARG A 9 -14.83 -16.10 -5.33
C ARG A 9 -13.31 -16.24 -5.17
N ALA A 10 -12.81 -17.47 -5.02
CA ALA A 10 -11.37 -17.72 -4.94
C ALA A 10 -10.67 -17.32 -6.24
N ASP A 11 -11.26 -17.64 -7.39
CA ASP A 11 -10.74 -17.27 -8.70
C ASP A 11 -10.71 -15.74 -8.89
N GLN A 12 -11.77 -15.04 -8.49
CA GLN A 12 -11.80 -13.57 -8.51
C GLN A 12 -10.73 -12.95 -7.61
N LEU A 13 -10.51 -13.52 -6.42
CA LEU A 13 -9.46 -13.05 -5.53
C LEU A 13 -8.07 -13.29 -6.15
N ALA A 14 -7.81 -14.48 -6.70
CA ALA A 14 -6.56 -14.79 -7.37
C ALA A 14 -6.30 -13.86 -8.56
N ALA A 15 -7.33 -13.56 -9.35
CA ALA A 15 -7.25 -12.61 -10.46
C ALA A 15 -6.90 -11.19 -9.99
N ALA A 16 -7.53 -10.71 -8.91
CA ALA A 16 -7.23 -9.41 -8.31
C ALA A 16 -5.81 -9.33 -7.75
N VAL A 17 -5.31 -10.40 -7.12
CA VAL A 17 -3.92 -10.49 -6.64
C VAL A 17 -2.94 -10.42 -7.82
N ALA A 18 -3.19 -11.19 -8.88
CA ALA A 18 -2.34 -11.17 -10.07
C ALA A 18 -2.35 -9.79 -10.76
N GLU A 19 -3.48 -9.09 -10.74
CA GLU A 19 -3.58 -7.71 -11.24
C GLU A 19 -2.78 -6.73 -10.36
N ALA A 20 -2.87 -6.83 -9.03
CA ALA A 20 -2.08 -6.00 -8.13
C ALA A 20 -0.58 -6.22 -8.35
N THR A 21 -0.15 -7.47 -8.55
CA THR A 21 1.23 -7.80 -8.93
C THR A 21 1.62 -7.14 -10.25
N ARG A 22 0.80 -7.22 -11.30
CA ARG A 22 1.06 -6.51 -12.57
C ARG A 22 1.18 -5.00 -12.39
N HIS A 23 0.39 -4.40 -11.50
CA HIS A 23 0.49 -2.98 -11.19
C HIS A 23 1.80 -2.65 -10.49
N GLN A 24 2.21 -3.44 -9.50
CA GLN A 24 3.46 -3.24 -8.80
C GLN A 24 4.68 -3.36 -9.74
N HIS A 25 4.68 -4.36 -10.63
CA HIS A 25 5.71 -4.52 -11.66
C HIS A 25 5.77 -3.30 -12.59
N ARG A 26 4.64 -2.84 -13.13
CA ARG A 26 4.63 -1.64 -14.00
C ARG A 26 5.16 -0.39 -13.30
N ILE A 27 4.87 -0.22 -12.01
CA ILE A 27 5.40 0.91 -11.23
C ILE A 27 6.92 0.76 -11.07
N ALA A 28 7.39 -0.42 -10.67
CA ALA A 28 8.82 -0.69 -10.51
C ALA A 28 9.60 -0.49 -11.82
N ASP A 29 9.10 -1.02 -12.94
CA ASP A 29 9.71 -0.89 -14.26
C ASP A 29 9.80 0.58 -14.69
N ARG A 30 8.71 1.34 -14.52
CA ARG A 30 8.65 2.77 -14.87
C ARG A 30 9.63 3.61 -14.05
N GLU A 31 9.72 3.34 -12.75
CA GLU A 31 10.56 4.09 -11.83
C GLU A 31 12.00 3.54 -11.74
N HIS A 32 12.31 2.47 -12.49
CA HIS A 32 13.60 1.75 -12.45
C HIS A 32 13.99 1.30 -11.03
N LEU A 33 13.00 0.84 -10.26
CA LEU A 33 13.17 0.41 -8.87
C LEU A 33 13.15 -1.13 -8.77
N PRO A 34 13.92 -1.72 -7.86
CA PRO A 34 13.88 -3.16 -7.63
C PRO A 34 12.58 -3.57 -6.92
N LEU A 35 12.05 -4.74 -7.27
CA LEU A 35 11.05 -5.44 -6.45
C LEU A 35 11.75 -6.37 -5.49
N LEU A 36 11.42 -6.25 -4.21
CA LEU A 36 12.06 -7.00 -3.15
C LEU A 36 11.00 -7.67 -2.28
N ALA A 37 11.23 -8.94 -1.96
CA ALA A 37 10.41 -9.66 -0.99
C ALA A 37 10.80 -9.18 0.42
N ILE A 38 9.79 -8.77 1.19
CA ILE A 38 9.99 -8.27 2.55
C ILE A 38 9.18 -9.16 3.50
N PRO A 39 9.72 -10.33 3.89
CA PRO A 39 9.05 -11.17 4.87
C PRO A 39 8.99 -10.44 6.23
N ASP A 40 7.87 -10.62 6.93
CA ASP A 40 7.71 -10.33 8.36
C ASP A 40 8.11 -8.92 8.84
N ASN A 41 7.79 -7.87 8.08
CA ASN A 41 8.02 -6.49 8.53
C ASN A 41 6.94 -6.04 9.55
N PRO A 42 7.27 -5.81 10.84
CA PRO A 42 6.25 -5.53 11.86
C PRO A 42 5.54 -4.20 11.65
N TRP A 43 6.22 -3.21 11.07
CA TRP A 43 5.63 -1.90 10.83
C TRP A 43 4.64 -1.94 9.67
N LEU A 44 4.98 -2.61 8.57
CA LEU A 44 4.03 -2.81 7.45
C LEU A 44 2.83 -3.66 7.89
N ALA A 45 3.07 -4.72 8.68
CA ALA A 45 2.00 -5.53 9.26
C ALA A 45 1.05 -4.69 10.13
N ASP A 46 1.58 -3.72 10.90
CA ASP A 46 0.77 -2.77 11.66
C ASP A 46 -0.09 -1.87 10.76
N GLN A 47 0.45 -1.37 9.65
CA GLN A 47 -0.33 -0.56 8.70
C GLN A 47 -1.46 -1.37 8.06
N VAL A 48 -1.18 -2.59 7.60
CA VAL A 48 -2.20 -3.48 7.02
C VAL A 48 -3.29 -3.79 8.04
N ARG A 49 -2.90 -4.07 9.30
CA ARG A 49 -3.87 -4.32 10.38
C ARG A 49 -4.72 -3.09 10.69
N ARG A 50 -4.16 -1.88 10.72
CA ARG A 50 -4.94 -0.64 10.89
C ARG A 50 -5.97 -0.46 9.77
N LEU A 51 -5.57 -0.70 8.52
CA LEU A 51 -6.48 -0.63 7.38
C LEU A 51 -7.60 -1.68 7.50
N HIS A 52 -7.24 -2.92 7.83
CA HIS A 52 -8.22 -4.00 8.05
C HIS A 52 -9.20 -3.67 9.18
N THR A 53 -8.72 -3.10 10.29
CA THR A 53 -9.56 -2.61 11.37
C THR A 53 -10.50 -1.52 10.88
N ALA A 54 -10.03 -0.53 10.12
CA ALA A 54 -10.87 0.54 9.58
C ALA A 54 -11.98 0.00 8.64
N ILE A 55 -11.66 -1.00 7.81
CA ILE A 55 -12.66 -1.64 6.92
C ILE A 55 -13.71 -2.39 7.74
N THR A 56 -13.27 -3.24 8.67
CA THR A 56 -14.17 -4.10 9.45
C THR A 56 -15.01 -3.33 10.47
N SER A 57 -14.50 -2.20 10.98
CA SER A 57 -15.24 -1.27 11.84
C SER A 57 -16.12 -0.27 11.09
N ARG A 58 -16.18 -0.34 9.74
CA ARG A 58 -16.89 0.61 8.85
C ARG A 58 -16.44 2.06 8.99
N GLN A 59 -15.19 2.29 9.39
CA GLN A 59 -14.57 3.61 9.47
C GLN A 59 -13.78 3.96 8.20
N ALA A 60 -13.51 2.97 7.34
CA ALA A 60 -12.84 3.19 6.07
C ALA A 60 -13.74 3.96 5.08
N ARG A 61 -13.17 4.98 4.45
CA ARG A 61 -13.71 5.63 3.25
C ARG A 61 -13.28 4.80 2.04
N VAL A 62 -14.25 4.18 1.40
CA VAL A 62 -14.02 3.32 0.23
C VAL A 62 -14.50 4.05 -1.01
N CYS A 63 -13.65 4.11 -2.04
CA CYS A 63 -14.03 4.66 -3.34
C CYS A 63 -15.32 3.98 -3.85
N PRO A 64 -16.32 4.74 -4.34
CA PRO A 64 -17.60 4.18 -4.78
C PRO A 64 -17.49 3.20 -5.95
N HIS A 65 -16.36 3.20 -6.68
CA HIS A 65 -16.08 2.25 -7.74
C HIS A 65 -15.61 0.88 -7.25
N ILE A 66 -15.25 0.75 -5.96
CA ILE A 66 -14.92 -0.54 -5.36
C ILE A 66 -16.24 -1.23 -5.00
N THR A 67 -16.53 -2.33 -5.69
CA THR A 67 -17.78 -3.08 -5.53
C THR A 67 -17.57 -4.35 -4.69
N GLY A 68 -18.59 -5.21 -4.61
CA GLY A 68 -18.52 -6.46 -3.84
C GLY A 68 -17.54 -7.52 -4.39
N SER A 69 -17.04 -7.34 -5.62
CA SER A 69 -16.07 -8.24 -6.25
C SER A 69 -14.63 -7.88 -5.84
N PRO A 70 -13.76 -8.87 -5.56
CA PRO A 70 -12.34 -8.64 -5.37
C PRO A 70 -11.74 -7.85 -6.53
N SER A 71 -11.00 -6.79 -6.23
CA SER A 71 -10.34 -5.92 -7.19
C SER A 71 -9.08 -5.31 -6.56
N VAL A 72 -8.18 -4.81 -7.39
CA VAL A 72 -6.98 -4.09 -6.89
C VAL A 72 -7.42 -2.82 -6.17
N VAL A 73 -6.87 -2.60 -4.98
CA VAL A 73 -7.14 -1.41 -4.19
C VAL A 73 -5.83 -0.77 -3.75
N TYR A 74 -5.83 0.56 -3.74
CA TYR A 74 -4.71 1.37 -3.26
C TYR A 74 -5.07 1.98 -1.91
N ALA A 75 -4.08 2.00 -1.02
CA ALA A 75 -4.13 2.74 0.23
C ALA A 75 -2.80 3.44 0.48
N ALA A 76 -2.77 4.30 1.49
CA ALA A 76 -1.61 5.07 1.85
C ALA A 76 -1.46 5.14 3.37
N ALA A 77 -0.23 5.03 3.88
CA ALA A 77 0.04 5.02 5.31
C ALA A 77 -0.26 6.37 5.99
N TRP A 78 -0.14 7.50 5.28
CA TRP A 78 -0.49 8.84 5.81
C TRP A 78 -2.00 9.06 5.98
N THR A 79 -2.84 8.34 5.24
CA THR A 79 -4.30 8.48 5.29
C THR A 79 -4.98 7.12 5.58
N PRO A 80 -4.74 6.58 6.80
CA PRO A 80 -5.23 5.25 7.15
C PRO A 80 -6.76 5.23 7.06
N GLY A 81 -7.29 4.27 6.31
CA GLY A 81 -8.73 4.11 6.11
C GLY A 81 -9.27 4.71 4.81
N LEU A 82 -8.46 5.31 3.95
CA LEU A 82 -8.88 5.62 2.57
C LEU A 82 -8.46 4.49 1.62
N LEU A 83 -9.43 3.90 0.92
CA LEU A 83 -9.21 2.94 -0.16
C LEU A 83 -9.68 3.52 -1.48
N VAL A 84 -8.85 3.45 -2.52
CA VAL A 84 -9.20 3.89 -3.86
C VAL A 84 -8.95 2.80 -4.91
N CYS A 85 -9.77 2.81 -5.97
CA CYS A 85 -9.54 1.96 -7.13
C CYS A 85 -8.38 2.51 -8.00
N PRO A 86 -7.86 1.74 -8.97
CA PRO A 86 -6.77 2.19 -9.84
C PRO A 86 -7.06 3.49 -10.60
N ALA A 87 -8.31 3.67 -11.05
CA ALA A 87 -8.72 4.89 -11.76
C ALA A 87 -8.74 6.14 -10.85
N CYS A 88 -8.91 5.95 -9.54
CA CYS A 88 -9.01 7.02 -8.56
C CYS A 88 -7.71 7.20 -7.75
N VAL A 89 -6.60 6.55 -8.12
CA VAL A 89 -5.34 6.60 -7.37
C VAL A 89 -4.80 8.03 -7.20
N GLY A 90 -5.06 8.91 -8.16
CA GLY A 90 -4.71 10.33 -8.07
C GLY A 90 -5.39 11.10 -6.93
N HIS A 91 -6.42 10.53 -6.30
CA HIS A 91 -7.06 11.09 -5.10
C HIS A 91 -6.34 10.71 -3.80
N LEU A 92 -5.37 9.79 -3.82
CA LEU A 92 -4.43 9.57 -2.71
C LEU A 92 -3.34 10.65 -2.70
N ARG A 93 -3.71 11.91 -2.89
CA ARG A 93 -2.77 13.02 -2.70
C ARG A 93 -2.92 13.53 -1.27
N PRO A 94 -1.82 13.84 -0.58
CA PRO A 94 -1.89 14.57 0.68
C PRO A 94 -2.72 15.85 0.48
N THR A 95 -3.60 16.16 1.44
CA THR A 95 -4.51 17.31 1.34
C THR A 95 -3.82 18.64 1.65
N ASP A 96 -2.67 18.58 2.32
CA ASP A 96 -1.82 19.72 2.59
C ASP A 96 -0.36 19.39 2.24
N ASP A 97 0.40 20.42 1.88
CA ASP A 97 1.82 20.29 1.50
C ASP A 97 2.70 19.83 2.70
N ALA A 98 2.22 20.01 3.93
CA ALA A 98 2.95 19.59 5.12
C ALA A 98 3.01 18.07 5.24
N GLU A 99 1.94 17.38 4.83
CA GLU A 99 1.86 15.93 4.84
C GLU A 99 2.77 15.29 3.77
N ASP A 100 2.96 15.95 2.62
CA ASP A 100 3.89 15.51 1.56
C ASP A 100 5.36 15.47 2.03
N GLY A 101 5.71 16.24 3.07
CA GLY A 101 7.02 16.23 3.73
C GLY A 101 7.08 15.46 5.05
N THR A 102 6.02 14.74 5.44
CA THR A 102 5.92 14.11 6.77
C THR A 102 6.16 12.60 6.72
N CYS A 103 7.03 12.11 7.60
CA CYS A 103 7.29 10.68 7.71
C CYS A 103 6.09 9.91 8.27
N ASP A 104 5.63 8.89 7.56
CA ASP A 104 4.46 8.08 7.94
C ASP A 104 4.62 7.35 9.27
N ARG A 105 5.86 7.02 9.66
CA ARG A 105 6.12 6.29 10.91
C ARG A 105 6.26 7.19 12.13
N CYS A 106 7.07 8.24 12.07
CA CYS A 106 7.34 9.10 13.23
C CYS A 106 6.54 10.39 13.25
N ARG A 107 5.78 10.69 12.18
CA ARG A 107 4.95 11.89 12.01
C ARG A 107 5.74 13.19 12.18
N ARG A 108 7.04 13.16 11.89
CA ARG A 108 7.92 14.34 11.88
C ARG A 108 8.16 14.77 10.43
N PRO A 109 8.22 16.07 10.15
CA PRO A 109 8.72 16.59 8.88
C PRO A 109 10.12 16.05 8.58
N ALA A 110 10.41 15.81 7.31
CA ALA A 110 11.70 15.36 6.84
C ALA A 110 12.05 16.03 5.50
N ASN A 111 13.32 16.42 5.35
CA ASN A 111 13.81 17.01 4.09
C ASN A 111 13.80 16.01 2.93
N GLU A 112 13.81 14.71 3.23
CA GLU A 112 13.85 13.62 2.27
C GLU A 112 12.99 12.47 2.81
N LEU A 113 12.08 11.98 1.95
CA LEU A 113 11.28 10.80 2.20
C LEU A 113 11.69 9.66 1.26
N TYR A 114 11.86 8.50 1.86
CA TYR A 114 12.10 7.21 1.23
C TYR A 114 10.74 6.58 0.96
N ALA A 115 10.22 6.82 -0.25
CA ALA A 115 8.93 6.35 -0.69
C ALA A 115 8.97 4.88 -1.16
N GLY A 116 7.92 4.13 -0.87
CA GLY A 116 7.78 2.76 -1.33
C GLY A 116 6.33 2.30 -1.40
N ILE A 117 6.12 1.16 -2.05
CA ILE A 117 4.82 0.50 -2.16
C ILE A 117 4.99 -0.97 -1.76
N VAL A 118 4.13 -1.46 -0.87
CA VAL A 118 4.04 -2.87 -0.53
C VAL A 118 2.74 -3.47 -1.07
N GLN A 119 2.82 -4.69 -1.61
CA GLN A 119 1.66 -5.49 -1.96
C GLN A 119 1.28 -6.43 -0.80
N THR A 120 0.00 -6.55 -0.46
CA THR A 120 -0.54 -7.59 0.42
C THR A 120 -1.85 -8.11 -0.15
N GLY A 121 -1.82 -9.25 -0.85
CA GLY A 121 -2.96 -9.71 -1.63
C GLY A 121 -3.30 -8.73 -2.75
N PRO A 122 -4.57 -8.27 -2.91
CA PRO A 122 -4.96 -7.28 -3.90
C PRO A 122 -4.71 -5.82 -3.46
N LEU A 123 -4.18 -5.60 -2.26
CA LEU A 123 -3.88 -4.27 -1.72
C LEU A 123 -2.47 -3.82 -2.13
N LEU A 124 -2.36 -2.58 -2.62
CA LEU A 124 -1.12 -1.84 -2.76
C LEU A 124 -1.11 -0.68 -1.76
N LEU A 125 -0.19 -0.73 -0.79
CA LEU A 125 -0.04 0.27 0.27
C LEU A 125 1.19 1.13 0.00
N ALA A 126 0.98 2.42 -0.26
CA ALA A 126 2.05 3.41 -0.40
C ALA A 126 2.49 3.93 0.97
N TYR A 127 3.77 4.30 1.07
CA TYR A 127 4.33 4.96 2.25
C TYR A 127 5.52 5.86 1.89
N GLY A 128 5.83 6.80 2.78
CA GLY A 128 7.04 7.64 2.79
C GLY A 128 7.68 7.68 4.19
N LEU A 129 8.94 7.28 4.29
CA LEU A 129 9.67 7.23 5.57
C LEU A 129 10.87 8.17 5.58
N CYS A 130 11.18 8.81 6.70
CA CYS A 130 12.46 9.51 6.85
C CYS A 130 13.64 8.54 6.97
N ARG A 131 14.88 9.02 6.74
CA ARG A 131 16.12 8.22 6.82
C ARG A 131 16.24 7.38 8.09
N HIS A 132 15.89 7.96 9.24
CA HIS A 132 15.94 7.23 10.51
C HIS A 132 14.91 6.09 10.55
N CYS A 133 13.68 6.36 10.10
CA CYS A 133 12.61 5.37 10.13
C CYS A 133 12.82 4.25 9.13
N VAL A 134 13.31 4.53 7.92
CA VAL A 134 13.56 3.54 6.88
C VAL A 134 14.65 2.54 7.30
N ARG A 135 15.70 3.01 7.99
CA ARG A 135 16.72 2.13 8.62
C ARG A 135 16.13 1.30 9.74
N ARG A 136 15.38 1.94 10.65
CA ARG A 136 14.75 1.26 11.80
C ARG A 136 13.65 0.28 11.40
N THR A 137 13.04 0.40 10.22
CA THR A 137 12.09 -0.59 9.69
C THR A 137 12.78 -1.68 8.88
N GLY A 138 14.08 -1.57 8.57
CA GLY A 138 14.77 -2.47 7.65
C GLY A 138 14.38 -2.27 6.19
N LEU A 139 13.74 -1.15 5.84
CA LEU A 139 13.32 -0.82 4.47
C LEU A 139 14.40 0.00 3.72
N ALA A 140 15.54 0.30 4.36
CA ALA A 140 16.58 1.15 3.78
C ALA A 140 17.24 0.53 2.53
N ASN A 141 17.32 -0.80 2.49
CA ASN A 141 17.94 -1.54 1.39
C ASN A 141 17.12 -1.50 0.09
N LEU A 142 15.93 -0.89 0.13
CA LEU A 142 15.03 -0.80 -1.02
C LEU A 142 15.31 0.44 -1.90
N HIS A 143 16.18 1.35 -1.46
CA HIS A 143 16.51 2.56 -2.23
C HIS A 143 17.85 2.44 -2.98
N PRO A 144 17.89 2.76 -4.29
CA PRO A 144 19.10 2.62 -5.14
C PRO A 144 20.33 3.46 -4.77
N GLY A 145 20.34 4.17 -3.64
CA GLY A 145 21.47 5.00 -3.19
C GLY A 145 21.91 4.74 -1.75
N GLY A 146 21.34 3.75 -1.06
CA GLY A 146 21.69 3.41 0.31
C GLY A 146 22.92 2.52 0.36
N THR A 147 24.12 3.10 0.40
CA THR A 147 25.28 2.37 0.94
C THR A 147 24.99 2.06 2.42
N PRO A 148 25.19 0.80 2.88
CA PRO A 148 24.89 0.39 4.26
C PRO A 148 25.62 1.25 5.30
#